data_AF-A0A6H2NLL1-F1
#
_entry.id   AF-A0A6H2NLL1-F1
#
_cell.length_a   1.000
_cell.length_b   1.000
_cell.length_c   1.000
_cell.angle_alpha   90.00
_cell.angle_beta   90.00
_cell.angle_gamma   90.00
#
_symmetry.space_group_name_H-M   'P 1'
#
loop_
_entity.id
_entity.type
_entity.pdbx_description
1 polymer ?
#
loop_
_entity_poly.entity_id
_entity_poly.type
_entity_poly.pdbx_seq_one_letter_code
_entity_poly.pdbx_strand_id
1 'polypeptide(L)'
;MPKKSHPELDGQKPQALYTLQLRRPGQALRERLSWSLIGLSTGVGLMLGYIWLDPLERSWPTFFEPAPPAATEDNFQQGAEHAMQAAELTQSAEFREEWVEVAILWQQAIAKMKAVPRASDQYELAQQKVTEYERNLQYAQSNVDTRTAQAPQNKTYWTTGSDRELVIALQGMPTRVMQYEASCQEVLRYGSSTIELRNGYVRQYNNLDGNLRVLADSEVVLSTQGTPDTWTLGSSKDRVLRVQGTPTRTSQYASPRFTTLYYGNSSVQLDHNQVISYTNFDNNLRISTQLLPVHQQQPAPEYWSMGSNRVDVLRAQNTPPVATLRNDTSCEETFQFANSEVSFRQGYVTGYKNDSQNLQMR
;
A
#
# COMPACT_ATOMS: atom_id res chain seq x y z
N MET A 1 -19.16 -13.90 -26.65
CA MET A 1 -17.98 -13.92 -25.77
C MET A 1 -18.39 -14.61 -24.48
N PRO A 2 -17.76 -15.70 -24.05
CA PRO A 2 -18.14 -16.34 -22.79
C PRO A 2 -17.76 -15.40 -21.64
N LYS A 3 -18.73 -15.05 -20.77
CA LYS A 3 -18.46 -14.40 -19.49
C LYS A 3 -17.57 -15.36 -18.70
N LYS A 4 -16.35 -14.94 -18.35
CA LYS A 4 -15.55 -15.62 -17.34
C LYS A 4 -16.13 -15.23 -15.97
N SER A 5 -17.13 -15.97 -15.51
CA SER A 5 -17.61 -15.89 -14.13
C SER A 5 -16.77 -16.84 -13.27
N HIS A 6 -16.49 -16.44 -12.04
CA HIS A 6 -15.83 -17.32 -11.08
C HIS A 6 -16.79 -18.49 -10.75
N PRO A 7 -16.32 -19.74 -10.61
CA PRO A 7 -17.19 -20.89 -10.37
C PRO A 7 -18.11 -20.75 -9.14
N GLU A 8 -17.67 -19.96 -8.16
CA GLU A 8 -18.41 -19.63 -6.94
C GLU A 8 -19.61 -18.69 -7.20
N LEU A 9 -19.56 -17.88 -8.26
CA LEU A 9 -20.67 -17.00 -8.67
C LEU A 9 -21.74 -17.76 -9.47
N ASP A 10 -21.39 -18.91 -10.05
CA ASP A 10 -22.27 -19.71 -10.89
C ASP A 10 -23.07 -20.76 -10.11
N GLY A 11 -23.02 -20.73 -8.77
CA GLY A 11 -23.77 -21.66 -7.90
C GLY A 11 -23.32 -23.12 -8.01
N GLN A 12 -22.13 -23.38 -8.55
CA GLN A 12 -21.56 -24.72 -8.58
C GLN A 12 -21.17 -25.16 -7.17
N LYS A 13 -21.46 -26.43 -6.81
CA LYS A 13 -21.09 -27.01 -5.51
C LYS A 13 -19.60 -26.71 -5.22
N PRO A 14 -19.22 -26.40 -3.96
CA PRO A 14 -17.86 -26.03 -3.62
C PRO A 14 -16.90 -27.14 -4.06
N GLN A 15 -16.25 -26.93 -5.20
CA GLN A 15 -15.17 -27.78 -5.63
C GLN A 15 -13.91 -27.26 -4.95
N ALA A 16 -13.05 -28.18 -4.51
CA ALA A 16 -11.68 -27.88 -4.12
C ALA A 16 -10.85 -27.51 -5.37
N LEU A 17 -11.31 -26.52 -6.14
CA LEU A 17 -10.57 -25.92 -7.23
C LEU A 17 -9.61 -24.93 -6.58
N TYR A 18 -8.36 -24.94 -7.03
CA TYR A 18 -7.22 -24.21 -6.47
C TYR A 18 -6.51 -24.87 -5.28
N THR A 19 -6.27 -26.18 -5.34
CA THR A 19 -4.90 -26.60 -4.99
C THR A 19 -3.98 -26.01 -6.07
N LEU A 20 -3.16 -25.04 -5.69
CA LEU A 20 -2.02 -24.56 -6.50
C LEU A 20 -1.08 -25.76 -6.78
N GLN A 21 -1.43 -26.63 -7.73
CA GLN A 21 -0.50 -27.57 -8.31
C GLN A 21 0.35 -26.80 -9.31
N LEU A 22 1.44 -26.21 -8.81
CA LEU A 22 2.45 -25.53 -9.60
C LEU A 22 3.06 -26.51 -10.62
N ARG A 23 2.74 -26.33 -11.91
CA ARG A 23 3.54 -26.93 -12.99
C ARG A 23 4.90 -26.25 -13.05
N ARG A 24 5.96 -27.07 -13.24
CA ARG A 24 7.37 -26.64 -13.23
C ARG A 24 7.66 -25.55 -14.29
N PRO A 25 8.56 -24.60 -14.00
CA PRO A 25 8.92 -23.53 -14.94
C PRO A 25 9.76 -24.15 -16.08
N GLY A 26 9.26 -24.08 -17.31
CA GLY A 26 9.95 -24.62 -18.49
C GLY A 26 9.06 -25.01 -19.68
N GLN A 27 7.73 -25.01 -19.54
CA GLN A 27 6.79 -25.27 -20.64
C GLN A 27 6.24 -24.00 -21.30
N ALA A 28 6.96 -22.88 -21.21
CA ALA A 28 6.59 -21.63 -21.85
C ALA A 28 7.10 -21.57 -23.30
N LEU A 29 6.73 -22.53 -24.14
CA LEU A 29 6.67 -22.30 -25.60
C LEU A 29 5.85 -23.42 -26.27
N ARG A 30 4.72 -23.00 -26.86
CA ARG A 30 3.74 -23.82 -27.61
C ARG A 30 2.80 -24.64 -26.74
N GLU A 31 1.63 -24.07 -26.48
CA GLU A 31 0.35 -24.66 -26.88
C GLU A 31 -0.77 -23.62 -26.68
N ARG A 32 -1.17 -22.99 -27.78
CA ARG A 32 -2.53 -22.48 -27.93
C ARG A 32 -3.40 -23.69 -28.26
N LEU A 33 -4.50 -23.86 -27.52
CA LEU A 33 -5.70 -24.69 -27.78
C LEU A 33 -5.97 -25.81 -26.75
N SER A 34 -7.25 -25.84 -26.37
CA SER A 34 -8.04 -26.91 -25.77
C SER A 34 -7.73 -27.37 -24.34
N TRP A 35 -8.60 -27.01 -23.40
CA TRP A 35 -8.99 -27.90 -22.29
C TRP A 35 -10.50 -27.86 -22.07
N SER A 36 -11.15 -28.83 -22.71
CA SER A 36 -12.44 -29.41 -22.34
C SER A 36 -12.18 -30.77 -21.69
N LEU A 37 -13.03 -31.17 -20.73
CA LEU A 37 -13.08 -32.45 -19.99
C LEU A 37 -12.06 -32.50 -18.84
N ILE A 38 -12.48 -32.59 -17.58
CA ILE A 38 -13.12 -33.78 -16.99
C ILE A 38 -14.35 -33.39 -16.16
N GLY A 39 -15.48 -34.03 -16.47
CA GLY A 39 -16.72 -33.93 -15.71
C GLY A 39 -17.89 -34.65 -16.40
N LEU A 40 -17.72 -35.93 -16.76
CA LEU A 40 -18.81 -36.79 -17.21
C LEU A 40 -19.23 -37.71 -16.06
N SER A 41 -20.45 -37.53 -15.56
CA SER A 41 -21.42 -38.63 -15.44
C SER A 41 -22.87 -38.11 -15.37
N THR A 42 -23.54 -38.26 -16.51
CA THR A 42 -24.90 -38.76 -16.71
C THR A 42 -26.07 -38.29 -15.83
N GLY A 43 -27.01 -37.61 -16.48
CA GLY A 43 -28.42 -37.54 -16.09
C GLY A 43 -29.27 -36.96 -17.23
N VAL A 44 -29.74 -37.82 -18.13
CA VAL A 44 -30.63 -37.50 -19.26
C VAL A 44 -32.02 -37.13 -18.75
N GLY A 45 -32.62 -36.10 -19.35
CA GLY A 45 -34.04 -35.77 -19.18
C GLY A 45 -34.47 -34.57 -20.03
N LEU A 46 -34.76 -34.81 -21.31
CA LEU A 46 -35.42 -33.87 -22.22
C LEU A 46 -36.77 -33.43 -21.65
N MET A 47 -37.12 -32.14 -21.80
CA MET A 47 -38.45 -31.74 -22.26
C MET A 47 -38.46 -30.28 -22.76
N LEU A 48 -39.00 -30.12 -23.96
CA LEU A 48 -39.24 -28.89 -24.70
C LEU A 48 -40.49 -28.18 -24.16
N GLY A 49 -40.55 -26.86 -24.33
CA GLY A 49 -41.79 -26.24 -24.81
C GLY A 49 -42.31 -25.00 -24.09
N TYR A 50 -42.31 -23.91 -24.88
CA TYR A 50 -43.32 -22.85 -24.96
C TYR A 50 -43.37 -21.72 -23.92
N ILE A 51 -43.09 -20.54 -24.46
CA ILE A 51 -43.47 -19.20 -24.00
C ILE A 51 -44.99 -19.05 -24.12
N TRP A 52 -45.64 -18.55 -23.07
CA TRP A 52 -46.86 -17.76 -23.17
C TRP A 52 -46.72 -16.50 -22.31
N LEU A 53 -47.03 -15.37 -22.92
CA LEU A 53 -47.22 -14.06 -22.29
C LEU A 53 -48.65 -14.01 -21.75
N ASP A 54 -48.82 -13.62 -20.49
CA ASP A 54 -50.02 -12.94 -20.01
C ASP A 54 -49.62 -11.85 -19.01
N PRO A 55 -50.14 -10.61 -19.15
CA PRO A 55 -49.91 -9.55 -18.19
C PRO A 55 -50.98 -9.61 -17.09
N LEU A 56 -50.57 -9.77 -15.83
CA LEU A 56 -51.49 -9.62 -14.69
C LEU A 56 -51.60 -8.15 -14.27
N GLU A 57 -52.84 -7.67 -14.25
CA GLU A 57 -53.27 -6.44 -13.62
C GLU A 57 -53.12 -6.46 -12.08
N ARG A 58 -52.88 -5.27 -11.51
CA ARG A 58 -53.44 -4.71 -10.25
C ARG A 58 -53.34 -5.51 -8.94
N SER A 59 -52.67 -4.92 -7.93
CA SER A 59 -53.28 -4.13 -6.82
C SER A 59 -52.39 -4.06 -5.55
N TRP A 60 -52.55 -2.96 -4.80
CA TRP A 60 -51.77 -2.39 -3.67
C TRP A 60 -51.87 -3.15 -2.32
N PRO A 61 -51.36 -2.62 -1.17
CA PRO A 61 -49.98 -2.28 -0.78
C PRO A 61 -49.55 -3.02 0.51
N THR A 62 -48.28 -3.34 0.66
CA THR A 62 -47.71 -3.72 1.97
C THR A 62 -46.42 -2.94 2.22
N PHE A 63 -46.53 -1.88 3.04
CA PHE A 63 -45.38 -1.26 3.67
C PHE A 63 -44.87 -2.18 4.79
N PHE A 64 -44.10 -3.20 4.41
CA PHE A 64 -42.95 -3.62 5.19
C PHE A 64 -41.76 -3.27 4.33
N GLU A 65 -40.99 -2.27 4.74
CA GLU A 65 -39.70 -1.99 4.13
C GLU A 65 -38.71 -2.99 4.75
N PRO A 66 -38.28 -4.05 4.03
CA PRO A 66 -37.17 -4.86 4.49
C PRO A 66 -35.92 -4.00 4.34
N ALA A 67 -35.02 -4.05 5.32
CA ALA A 67 -33.68 -3.51 5.15
C ALA A 67 -33.07 -4.05 3.83
N PRO A 68 -32.37 -3.22 3.04
CA PRO A 68 -32.11 -3.52 1.63
C PRO A 68 -31.26 -4.80 1.48
N PRO A 69 -31.76 -5.84 0.78
CA PRO A 69 -31.00 -7.08 0.51
C PRO A 69 -29.88 -6.91 -0.53
N ALA A 70 -29.69 -5.70 -1.09
CA ALA A 70 -28.77 -5.46 -2.18
C ALA A 70 -27.29 -5.32 -1.76
N ALA A 71 -26.99 -4.96 -0.51
CA ALA A 71 -25.60 -4.73 -0.06
C ALA A 71 -24.88 -6.03 0.36
N THR A 72 -25.61 -7.12 0.56
CA THR A 72 -25.08 -8.35 1.18
C THR A 72 -24.57 -9.38 0.20
N GLU A 73 -25.18 -9.47 -0.99
CA GLU A 73 -24.74 -10.32 -2.12
C GLU A 73 -23.48 -9.73 -2.80
N ASP A 74 -23.33 -8.41 -2.72
CA ASP A 74 -22.24 -7.63 -3.32
C ASP A 74 -20.85 -7.97 -2.74
N ASN A 75 -20.75 -8.22 -1.42
CA ASN A 75 -19.47 -8.53 -0.78
C ASN A 75 -18.90 -9.89 -1.20
N PHE A 76 -19.73 -10.93 -1.23
CA PHE A 76 -19.28 -12.25 -1.68
C PHE A 76 -18.83 -12.19 -3.14
N GLN A 77 -19.62 -11.51 -3.98
CA GLN A 77 -19.30 -11.35 -5.39
C GLN A 77 -17.98 -10.61 -5.60
N GLN A 78 -17.81 -9.44 -5.00
CA GLN A 78 -16.55 -8.68 -5.07
C GLN A 78 -15.36 -9.49 -4.55
N GLY A 79 -15.55 -10.23 -3.45
CA GLY A 79 -14.51 -11.10 -2.90
C GLY A 79 -14.03 -12.15 -3.90
N ALA A 80 -14.98 -12.83 -4.55
CA ALA A 80 -14.69 -13.84 -5.56
C ALA A 80 -14.06 -13.23 -6.82
N GLU A 81 -14.49 -12.03 -7.23
CA GLU A 81 -13.91 -11.30 -8.36
C GLU A 81 -12.45 -10.91 -8.11
N HIS A 82 -12.12 -10.38 -6.93
CA HIS A 82 -10.73 -10.07 -6.56
C HIS A 82 -9.88 -11.34 -6.47
N ALA A 83 -10.40 -12.42 -5.90
CA ALA A 83 -9.73 -13.71 -5.85
C ALA A 83 -9.43 -14.27 -7.25
N MET A 84 -10.38 -14.13 -8.17
CA MET A 84 -10.21 -14.53 -9.56
C MET A 84 -9.10 -13.73 -10.23
N GLN A 85 -9.09 -12.41 -10.07
CA GLN A 85 -8.04 -11.54 -10.60
C GLN A 85 -6.66 -11.92 -10.03
N ALA A 86 -6.59 -12.16 -8.72
CA ALA A 86 -5.36 -12.58 -8.06
C ALA A 86 -4.84 -13.92 -8.62
N ALA A 87 -5.73 -14.90 -8.79
CA ALA A 87 -5.40 -16.21 -9.32
C ALA A 87 -4.98 -16.16 -10.80
N GLU A 88 -5.65 -15.33 -11.63
CA GLU A 88 -5.25 -15.12 -13.02
C GLU A 88 -3.87 -14.45 -13.11
N LEU A 89 -3.63 -13.39 -12.35
CA LEU A 89 -2.33 -12.70 -12.34
C LEU A 89 -1.20 -13.62 -11.84
N THR A 90 -1.46 -14.44 -10.82
CA THR A 90 -0.50 -15.42 -10.27
C THR A 90 0.06 -16.36 -11.36
N GLN A 91 -0.69 -16.66 -12.41
CA GLN A 91 -0.24 -17.54 -13.50
C GLN A 91 0.81 -16.91 -14.41
N SER A 92 0.90 -15.58 -14.41
CA SER A 92 1.79 -14.82 -15.30
C SER A 92 2.76 -13.90 -14.57
N ALA A 93 2.62 -13.74 -13.25
CA ALA A 93 3.49 -12.89 -12.44
C ALA A 93 4.93 -13.41 -12.40
N GLU A 94 5.86 -12.61 -12.90
CA GLU A 94 7.28 -12.90 -12.97
C GLU A 94 8.07 -12.02 -11.99
N PHE A 95 7.69 -10.74 -11.89
CA PHE A 95 8.45 -9.72 -11.18
C PHE A 95 7.80 -9.31 -9.86
N ARG A 96 8.65 -8.80 -8.95
CA ARG A 96 8.23 -8.38 -7.61
C ARG A 96 6.99 -7.49 -7.63
N GLU A 97 6.93 -6.52 -8.54
CA GLU A 97 5.81 -5.56 -8.65
C GLU A 97 4.47 -6.23 -8.99
N GLU A 98 4.49 -7.31 -9.76
CA GLU A 98 3.27 -8.06 -10.11
C GLU A 98 2.82 -8.92 -8.91
N TRP A 99 3.76 -9.52 -8.19
CA TRP A 99 3.45 -10.25 -6.96
C TRP A 99 2.92 -9.37 -5.83
N VAL A 100 3.34 -8.10 -5.80
CA VAL A 100 2.73 -7.09 -4.92
C VAL A 100 1.25 -6.92 -5.25
N GLU A 101 0.89 -6.80 -6.53
CA GLU A 101 -0.49 -6.67 -6.96
C GLU A 101 -1.31 -7.93 -6.64
N VAL A 102 -0.75 -9.13 -6.87
CA VAL A 102 -1.37 -10.40 -6.44
C VAL A 102 -1.65 -10.39 -4.93
N ALA A 103 -0.68 -9.96 -4.11
CA ALA A 103 -0.85 -9.91 -2.66
C ALA A 103 -1.93 -8.90 -2.26
N ILE A 104 -1.98 -7.73 -2.89
CA ILE A 104 -3.04 -6.73 -2.66
C ILE A 104 -4.40 -7.34 -3.00
N LEU A 105 -4.57 -7.91 -4.19
CA LEU A 105 -5.84 -8.52 -4.64
C LEU A 105 -6.34 -9.60 -3.66
N TRP A 106 -5.45 -10.46 -3.14
CA TRP A 106 -5.83 -11.42 -2.11
C TRP A 106 -6.28 -10.76 -0.81
N GLN A 107 -5.62 -9.68 -0.37
CA GLN A 107 -6.08 -8.92 0.81
C GLN A 107 -7.49 -8.35 0.58
N GLN A 108 -7.79 -7.82 -0.61
CA GLN A 108 -9.11 -7.28 -0.92
C GLN A 108 -10.17 -8.39 -0.92
N ALA A 109 -9.85 -9.52 -1.56
CA ALA A 109 -10.71 -10.70 -1.58
C ALA A 109 -11.05 -11.18 -0.15
N ILE A 110 -10.03 -11.30 0.72
CA ILE A 110 -10.20 -11.70 2.12
C ILE A 110 -11.08 -10.71 2.88
N ALA A 111 -10.84 -9.41 2.73
CA ALA A 111 -11.63 -8.39 3.42
C ALA A 111 -13.11 -8.48 3.03
N LYS A 112 -13.39 -8.63 1.73
CA LYS A 112 -14.75 -8.78 1.20
C LYS A 112 -15.43 -10.05 1.68
N MET A 113 -14.74 -11.19 1.66
CA MET A 113 -15.28 -12.45 2.18
C MET A 113 -15.53 -12.40 3.70
N LYS A 114 -14.65 -11.74 4.48
CA LYS A 114 -14.86 -11.52 5.93
C LYS A 114 -16.06 -10.61 6.21
N ALA A 115 -16.37 -9.68 5.30
CA ALA A 115 -17.49 -8.76 5.42
C ALA A 115 -18.85 -9.35 5.01
N VAL A 116 -18.91 -10.61 4.56
CA VAL A 116 -20.18 -11.29 4.27
C VAL A 116 -20.96 -11.48 5.59
N PRO A 117 -22.23 -11.03 5.68
CA PRO A 117 -23.01 -11.16 6.93
C PRO A 117 -23.35 -12.60 7.28
N ARG A 118 -23.42 -12.92 8.58
CA ARG A 118 -23.80 -14.25 9.09
C ARG A 118 -25.17 -14.76 8.62
N ALA A 119 -26.09 -13.86 8.26
CA ALA A 119 -27.42 -14.20 7.78
C ALA A 119 -27.47 -14.54 6.28
N SER A 120 -26.36 -14.36 5.54
CA SER A 120 -26.28 -14.72 4.12
C SER A 120 -26.13 -16.21 3.94
N ASP A 121 -26.81 -16.79 2.94
CA ASP A 121 -26.65 -18.19 2.53
C ASP A 121 -25.21 -18.50 2.07
N GLN A 122 -24.44 -17.48 1.68
CA GLN A 122 -23.06 -17.61 1.24
C GLN A 122 -22.05 -17.49 2.40
N TYR A 123 -22.49 -17.21 3.63
CA TYR A 123 -21.59 -16.93 4.75
C TYR A 123 -20.61 -18.07 5.04
N GLU A 124 -21.12 -19.31 5.19
CA GLU A 124 -20.26 -20.45 5.52
C GLU A 124 -19.21 -20.68 4.44
N LEU A 125 -19.61 -20.60 3.17
CA LEU A 125 -18.70 -20.70 2.03
C LEU A 125 -17.66 -19.57 2.03
N ALA A 126 -18.08 -18.32 2.27
CA ALA A 126 -17.19 -17.17 2.35
C ALA A 126 -16.13 -17.36 3.43
N GLN A 127 -16.51 -17.79 4.64
CA GLN A 127 -15.56 -18.02 5.73
C GLN A 127 -14.62 -19.19 5.44
N GLN A 128 -15.10 -20.25 4.78
CA GLN A 128 -14.22 -21.32 4.30
C GLN A 128 -13.19 -20.80 3.29
N LYS A 129 -13.62 -19.92 2.37
CA LYS A 129 -12.76 -19.32 1.34
C LYS A 129 -11.72 -18.36 1.90
N VAL A 130 -12.04 -17.63 2.97
CA VAL A 130 -11.06 -16.81 3.69
C VAL A 130 -9.82 -17.62 4.06
N THR A 131 -9.99 -18.82 4.63
CA THR A 131 -8.86 -19.66 5.03
C THR A 131 -8.01 -20.12 3.83
N GLU A 132 -8.63 -20.31 2.67
CA GLU A 132 -7.92 -20.61 1.42
C GLU A 132 -7.16 -19.40 0.90
N TYR A 133 -7.80 -18.24 0.85
CA TYR A 133 -7.23 -17.01 0.34
C TYR A 133 -6.08 -16.51 1.23
N GLU A 134 -6.14 -16.72 2.55
CA GLU A 134 -5.03 -16.42 3.46
C GLU A 134 -3.76 -17.21 3.13
N ARG A 135 -3.88 -18.48 2.72
CA ARG A 135 -2.73 -19.26 2.24
C ARG A 135 -2.20 -18.73 0.91
N ASN A 136 -3.08 -18.33 0.00
CA ASN A 136 -2.69 -17.76 -1.29
C ASN A 136 -2.00 -16.39 -1.12
N LEU A 137 -2.47 -15.57 -0.17
CA LEU A 137 -1.83 -14.32 0.22
C LEU A 137 -0.41 -14.57 0.73
N GLN A 138 -0.23 -15.54 1.63
CA GLN A 138 1.09 -15.89 2.15
C GLN A 138 2.04 -16.33 1.03
N TYR A 139 1.54 -17.12 0.08
CA TYR A 139 2.31 -17.50 -1.11
C TYR A 139 2.71 -16.29 -1.97
N ALA A 140 1.79 -15.35 -2.19
CA ALA A 140 2.08 -14.12 -2.92
C ALA A 140 3.13 -13.25 -2.19
N GLN A 141 2.99 -13.08 -0.88
CA GLN A 141 3.95 -12.34 -0.05
C GLN A 141 5.35 -12.97 -0.10
N SER A 142 5.46 -14.30 -0.04
CA SER A 142 6.76 -14.98 -0.20
C SER A 142 7.40 -14.72 -1.57
N ASN A 143 6.59 -14.59 -2.62
CA ASN A 143 7.11 -14.20 -3.94
C ASN A 143 7.51 -12.72 -4.00
N VAL A 144 6.83 -11.81 -3.29
CA VAL A 144 7.27 -10.40 -3.17
C VAL A 144 8.68 -10.29 -2.60
N ASP A 145 9.05 -11.17 -1.67
CA ASP A 145 10.37 -11.17 -1.04
C ASP A 145 11.46 -11.85 -1.88
N THR A 146 11.08 -12.82 -2.72
CA THR A 146 12.04 -13.67 -3.44
C THR A 146 12.24 -13.28 -4.91
N ARG A 147 11.25 -12.62 -5.53
CA ARG A 147 11.30 -12.26 -6.95
C ARG A 147 12.11 -11.00 -7.19
N THR A 148 12.75 -10.93 -8.35
CA THR A 148 13.50 -9.75 -8.76
C THR A 148 12.54 -8.61 -9.14
N ALA A 149 12.92 -7.38 -8.80
CA ALA A 149 12.23 -6.19 -9.22
C ALA A 149 12.58 -5.85 -10.67
N GLN A 150 11.58 -5.59 -11.52
CA GLN A 150 11.81 -5.06 -12.87
C GLN A 150 12.00 -3.54 -12.84
N ALA A 151 11.20 -2.87 -12.02
CA ALA A 151 11.19 -1.43 -11.89
C ALA A 151 11.15 -1.07 -10.39
N PRO A 152 12.27 -1.23 -9.66
CA PRO A 152 12.29 -1.12 -8.20
C PRO A 152 11.83 0.25 -7.67
N GLN A 153 11.90 1.28 -8.52
CA GLN A 153 11.49 2.65 -8.23
C GLN A 153 10.01 2.94 -8.54
N ASN A 154 9.33 2.06 -9.27
CA ASN A 154 7.91 2.22 -9.58
C ASN A 154 7.06 1.57 -8.50
N LYS A 155 7.05 2.18 -7.31
CA LYS A 155 6.28 1.70 -6.17
C LYS A 155 4.79 1.94 -6.42
N THR A 156 3.99 0.88 -6.31
CA THR A 156 2.52 0.90 -6.49
C THR A 156 1.77 0.73 -5.17
N TYR A 157 2.48 0.77 -4.05
CA TYR A 157 1.99 0.49 -2.71
C TYR A 157 2.73 1.33 -1.67
N TRP A 158 2.12 1.53 -0.51
CA TRP A 158 2.73 2.17 0.66
C TRP A 158 2.88 1.15 1.80
N THR A 159 3.68 1.49 2.81
CA THR A 159 3.96 0.62 3.97
C THR A 159 3.82 1.39 5.28
N THR A 160 3.87 0.71 6.41
CA THR A 160 3.92 1.38 7.71
C THR A 160 5.22 2.20 7.79
N GLY A 161 5.11 3.49 8.14
CA GLY A 161 6.22 4.44 8.10
C GLY A 161 6.27 5.30 6.83
N SER A 162 5.49 5.00 5.78
CA SER A 162 5.37 5.85 4.60
C SER A 162 4.93 7.27 4.95
N ASP A 163 5.41 8.27 4.21
CA ASP A 163 4.92 9.64 4.35
C ASP A 163 3.55 9.81 3.68
N ARG A 164 2.82 10.80 4.17
CA ARG A 164 1.49 11.17 3.72
C ARG A 164 1.42 11.42 2.22
N GLU A 165 2.41 12.11 1.67
CA GLU A 165 2.44 12.52 0.27
C GLU A 165 2.56 11.30 -0.66
N LEU A 166 3.32 10.28 -0.25
CA LEU A 166 3.35 8.99 -0.94
C LEU A 166 2.00 8.28 -0.87
N VAL A 167 1.39 8.22 0.31
CA VAL A 167 0.07 7.58 0.49
C VAL A 167 -0.96 8.21 -0.44
N ILE A 168 -1.05 9.54 -0.46
CA ILE A 168 -2.03 10.26 -1.32
C ILE A 168 -1.70 10.06 -2.80
N ALA A 169 -0.43 10.07 -3.19
CA ALA A 169 -0.04 9.85 -4.58
C ALA A 169 -0.42 8.45 -5.10
N LEU A 170 -0.35 7.42 -4.24
CA LEU A 170 -0.63 6.03 -4.62
C LEU A 170 -2.09 5.61 -4.41
N GLN A 171 -2.71 6.07 -3.33
CA GLN A 171 -4.08 5.71 -2.94
C GLN A 171 -5.12 6.68 -3.51
N GLY A 172 -4.72 7.90 -3.83
CA GLY A 172 -5.62 9.00 -4.17
C GLY A 172 -6.07 9.81 -2.95
N MET A 173 -6.91 10.82 -3.18
CA MET A 173 -7.42 11.68 -2.12
C MET A 173 -8.36 10.90 -1.19
N PRO A 174 -8.20 11.02 0.14
CA PRO A 174 -9.12 10.39 1.08
C PRO A 174 -10.50 11.01 1.01
N THR A 175 -11.52 10.21 1.29
CA THR A 175 -12.92 10.65 1.40
C THR A 175 -13.10 11.64 2.54
N ARG A 176 -12.32 11.50 3.62
CA ARG A 176 -12.34 12.41 4.76
C ARG A 176 -10.98 12.44 5.45
N VAL A 177 -10.60 13.61 5.95
CA VAL A 177 -9.42 13.82 6.80
C VAL A 177 -9.89 14.27 8.17
N MET A 178 -9.31 13.71 9.23
CA MET A 178 -9.49 14.16 10.62
C MET A 178 -8.13 14.51 11.20
N GLN A 179 -7.97 15.70 11.75
CA GLN A 179 -6.72 16.18 12.32
C GLN A 179 -6.87 16.44 13.81
N TYR A 180 -5.92 15.94 14.59
CA TYR A 180 -5.86 16.08 16.04
C TYR A 180 -4.54 16.75 16.40
N GLU A 181 -4.57 18.08 16.47
CA GLU A 181 -3.39 18.93 16.67
C GLU A 181 -2.62 18.61 17.95
N ALA A 182 -3.31 18.28 19.04
CA ALA A 182 -2.68 18.02 20.34
C ALA A 182 -1.89 16.70 20.37
N SER A 183 -2.32 15.67 19.63
CA SER A 183 -1.64 14.38 19.53
C SER A 183 -0.79 14.24 18.25
N CYS A 184 -0.87 15.24 17.38
CA CYS A 184 -0.24 15.28 16.06
C CYS A 184 -0.61 14.09 15.19
N GLN A 185 -1.83 13.63 15.40
CA GLN A 185 -2.44 12.52 14.71
C GLN A 185 -3.27 13.07 13.55
N GLU A 186 -3.14 12.46 12.39
CA GLU A 186 -4.01 12.68 11.26
C GLU A 186 -4.60 11.33 10.86
N VAL A 187 -5.90 11.29 10.56
CA VAL A 187 -6.59 10.09 10.11
C VAL A 187 -7.18 10.33 8.73
N LEU A 188 -6.69 9.58 7.75
CA LEU A 188 -7.20 9.56 6.38
C LEU A 188 -8.23 8.43 6.26
N ARG A 189 -9.44 8.74 5.81
CA ARG A 189 -10.51 7.77 5.58
C ARG A 189 -10.70 7.50 4.10
N TYR A 190 -10.79 6.22 3.75
CA TYR A 190 -11.14 5.73 2.42
C TYR A 190 -12.32 4.77 2.60
N GLY A 191 -13.54 5.30 2.56
CA GLY A 191 -14.73 4.56 2.99
C GLY A 191 -14.67 4.23 4.50
N SER A 192 -14.73 2.95 4.84
CA SER A 192 -14.60 2.41 6.20
C SER A 192 -13.15 2.13 6.58
N SER A 193 -12.23 2.09 5.61
CA SER A 193 -10.80 1.95 5.89
C SER A 193 -10.20 3.26 6.39
N THR A 194 -9.22 3.15 7.28
CA THR A 194 -8.54 4.29 7.90
C THR A 194 -7.03 4.11 7.87
N ILE A 195 -6.31 5.19 7.59
CA ILE A 195 -4.86 5.30 7.76
C ILE A 195 -4.62 6.34 8.84
N GLU A 196 -3.90 5.97 9.88
CA GLU A 196 -3.49 6.89 10.95
C GLU A 196 -2.03 7.26 10.77
N LEU A 197 -1.78 8.56 10.69
CA LEU A 197 -0.47 9.16 10.59
C LEU A 197 -0.14 9.89 11.87
N ARG A 198 1.14 9.88 12.22
CA ARG A 198 1.71 10.73 13.27
C ARG A 198 2.88 11.50 12.69
N ASN A 199 2.83 12.81 12.84
CA ASN A 199 3.76 13.74 12.21
C ASN A 199 3.86 13.57 10.68
N GLY A 200 2.76 13.24 10.00
CA GLY A 200 2.73 13.04 8.55
C GLY A 200 3.34 11.72 8.05
N TYR A 201 3.56 10.74 8.94
CA TYR A 201 4.00 9.39 8.58
C TYR A 201 3.04 8.33 9.12
N VAL A 202 2.77 7.31 8.32
CA VAL A 202 1.87 6.20 8.66
C VAL A 202 2.37 5.48 9.91
N ARG A 203 1.48 5.33 10.90
CA ARG A 203 1.73 4.54 12.13
C ARG A 203 0.94 3.27 12.18
N GLN A 204 -0.31 3.34 11.74
CA GLN A 204 -1.20 2.19 11.69
C GLN A 204 -2.28 2.42 10.66
N TYR A 205 -2.98 1.36 10.33
CA TYR A 205 -4.13 1.41 9.44
C TYR A 205 -5.14 0.34 9.83
N ASN A 206 -6.35 0.50 9.31
CA ASN A 206 -7.39 -0.51 9.32
C ASN A 206 -7.95 -0.61 7.90
N ASN A 207 -7.88 -1.79 7.30
CA ASN A 207 -8.28 -2.03 5.90
C ASN A 207 -9.63 -2.78 5.85
N LEU A 208 -10.66 -2.28 6.53
CA LEU A 208 -11.96 -2.94 6.61
C LEU A 208 -12.58 -3.21 5.24
N ASP A 209 -12.42 -2.28 4.29
CA ASP A 209 -13.00 -2.42 2.95
C ASP A 209 -12.09 -3.19 1.99
N GLY A 210 -10.86 -3.54 2.40
CA GLY A 210 -9.86 -4.14 1.50
C GLY A 210 -9.31 -3.19 0.43
N ASN A 211 -9.65 -1.91 0.49
CA ASN A 211 -9.34 -0.92 -0.55
C ASN A 211 -7.97 -0.24 -0.42
N LEU A 212 -7.22 -0.49 0.66
CA LEU A 212 -5.90 0.10 0.87
C LEU A 212 -4.79 -0.63 0.09
N ARG A 213 -3.95 0.11 -0.64
CA ARG A 213 -2.77 -0.42 -1.35
C ARG A 213 -1.54 -0.55 -0.42
N VAL A 214 -1.64 -1.43 0.58
CA VAL A 214 -0.65 -1.53 1.67
C VAL A 214 0.09 -2.88 1.72
N LEU A 215 1.40 -2.83 1.99
CA LEU A 215 2.22 -3.98 2.38
C LEU A 215 2.97 -3.70 3.69
N ALA A 216 2.30 -3.89 4.82
CA ALA A 216 2.77 -3.44 6.13
C ALA A 216 4.11 -4.06 6.57
N ASP A 217 4.35 -5.33 6.23
CA ASP A 217 5.50 -6.11 6.69
C ASP A 217 6.73 -6.02 5.77
N SER A 218 6.80 -4.95 4.96
CA SER A 218 7.91 -4.70 4.02
C SER A 218 8.79 -3.53 4.47
N GLU A 219 9.94 -3.33 3.83
CA GLU A 219 10.78 -2.14 4.03
C GLU A 219 9.97 -0.84 3.89
N VAL A 220 10.32 0.18 4.69
CA VAL A 220 9.66 1.48 4.63
C VAL A 220 9.87 2.11 3.26
N VAL A 221 8.76 2.51 2.64
CA VAL A 221 8.77 3.23 1.37
C VAL A 221 8.39 4.67 1.65
N LEU A 222 9.23 5.63 1.24
CA LEU A 222 8.95 7.06 1.33
C LEU A 222 8.90 7.69 -0.06
N SER A 223 8.42 8.94 -0.15
CA SER A 223 8.47 9.80 -1.33
C SER A 223 9.88 9.99 -1.87
N THR A 224 10.90 9.87 -1.00
CA THR A 224 12.32 9.86 -1.39
C THR A 224 12.87 8.44 -1.47
N GLN A 225 13.71 8.18 -2.46
CA GLN A 225 14.32 6.87 -2.71
C GLN A 225 15.85 6.90 -2.66
N GLY A 226 16.44 5.81 -2.17
CA GLY A 226 17.88 5.56 -2.24
C GLY A 226 18.25 4.78 -3.50
N THR A 227 19.37 5.12 -4.12
CA THR A 227 20.06 4.30 -5.14
C THR A 227 20.85 3.16 -4.47
N PRO A 228 21.41 2.18 -5.21
CA PRO A 228 22.23 1.12 -4.61
C PRO A 228 23.40 1.64 -3.75
N ASP A 229 23.96 2.79 -4.12
CA ASP A 229 25.11 3.42 -3.45
C ASP A 229 24.72 4.55 -2.49
N THR A 230 23.42 4.75 -2.24
CA THR A 230 22.91 5.77 -1.32
C THR A 230 21.83 5.20 -0.41
N TRP A 231 21.57 5.92 0.68
CA TRP A 231 20.45 5.67 1.57
C TRP A 231 19.61 6.95 1.71
N THR A 232 18.41 6.80 2.24
CA THR A 232 17.47 7.91 2.44
C THR A 232 16.73 7.73 3.76
N LEU A 233 15.84 8.65 4.12
CA LEU A 233 14.96 8.50 5.28
C LEU A 233 14.18 7.17 5.17
N GLY A 234 13.89 6.53 6.29
CA GLY A 234 13.25 5.20 6.33
C GLY A 234 14.15 4.02 5.95
N SER A 235 15.36 4.25 5.42
CA SER A 235 16.31 3.17 5.14
C SER A 235 16.66 2.38 6.40
N SER A 236 16.91 1.08 6.25
CA SER A 236 17.32 0.22 7.36
C SER A 236 18.75 0.52 7.81
N LYS A 237 19.05 0.20 9.08
CA LYS A 237 20.40 0.23 9.64
C LYS A 237 21.39 -0.54 8.77
N ASP A 238 21.01 -1.73 8.33
CA ASP A 238 21.87 -2.59 7.51
C ASP A 238 22.16 -1.95 6.14
N ARG A 239 21.18 -1.24 5.56
CA ARG A 239 21.42 -0.45 4.34
C ARG A 239 22.41 0.68 4.58
N VAL A 240 22.25 1.42 5.68
CA VAL A 240 23.21 2.50 6.04
C VAL A 240 24.61 1.94 6.20
N LEU A 241 24.78 0.85 6.97
CA LEU A 241 26.09 0.22 7.19
C LEU A 241 26.70 -0.36 5.91
N ARG A 242 25.88 -0.92 5.01
CA ARG A 242 26.35 -1.43 3.71
C ARG A 242 26.86 -0.30 2.81
N VAL A 243 26.17 0.83 2.79
CA VAL A 243 26.48 1.97 1.91
C VAL A 243 27.59 2.85 2.48
N GLN A 244 27.57 3.13 3.78
CA GLN A 244 28.50 4.04 4.45
C GLN A 244 29.72 3.34 5.06
N GLY A 245 29.60 2.05 5.36
CA GLY A 245 30.58 1.32 6.15
C GLY A 245 30.45 1.56 7.65
N THR A 246 31.51 1.19 8.37
CA THR A 246 31.55 1.21 9.83
C THR A 246 31.52 2.64 10.38
N PRO A 247 30.59 2.99 11.28
CA PRO A 247 30.55 4.30 11.92
C PRO A 247 31.76 4.50 12.84
N THR A 248 32.24 5.74 12.93
CA THR A 248 33.31 6.14 13.84
C THR A 248 32.91 5.97 15.30
N ARG A 249 31.62 6.19 15.60
CA ARG A 249 31.05 6.01 16.95
C ARG A 249 29.58 5.62 16.83
N THR A 250 29.10 4.85 17.81
CA THR A 250 27.68 4.59 17.99
C THR A 250 27.25 5.05 19.37
N SER A 251 26.01 5.55 19.49
CA SER A 251 25.41 5.91 20.76
C SER A 251 23.99 5.35 20.80
N GLN A 252 23.65 4.67 21.89
CA GLN A 252 22.31 4.17 22.16
C GLN A 252 21.83 4.80 23.46
N TYR A 253 20.66 5.44 23.42
CA TYR A 253 20.07 6.02 24.62
C TYR A 253 19.48 4.91 25.51
N ALA A 254 19.22 5.23 26.79
CA ALA A 254 18.73 4.26 27.78
C ALA A 254 17.40 3.59 27.38
N SER A 255 16.57 4.24 26.57
CA SER A 255 15.52 3.54 25.82
C SER A 255 16.13 2.98 24.52
N PRO A 256 16.08 1.66 24.26
CA PRO A 256 16.67 1.05 23.06
C PRO A 256 16.04 1.52 21.75
N ARG A 257 14.98 2.35 21.85
CA ARG A 257 14.27 2.99 20.75
C ARG A 257 15.18 3.72 19.78
N PHE A 258 16.10 4.55 20.27
CA PHE A 258 16.94 5.41 19.43
C PHE A 258 18.40 4.98 19.41
N THR A 259 18.94 4.85 18.21
CA THR A 259 20.37 4.62 17.97
C THR A 259 20.92 5.74 17.10
N THR A 260 22.08 6.29 17.43
CA THR A 260 22.78 7.28 16.60
C THR A 260 24.10 6.70 16.11
N LEU A 261 24.31 6.72 14.80
CA LEU A 261 25.57 6.36 14.14
C LEU A 261 26.30 7.66 13.78
N TYR A 262 27.58 7.76 14.11
CA TYR A 262 28.41 8.93 13.82
C TYR A 262 29.45 8.57 12.77
N TYR A 263 29.64 9.48 11.81
CA TYR A 263 30.67 9.43 10.77
C TYR A 263 31.40 10.78 10.80
N GLY A 264 32.39 10.92 11.68
CA GLY A 264 32.94 12.24 12.03
C GLY A 264 31.91 13.12 12.76
N ASN A 265 31.69 14.34 12.28
CA ASN A 265 30.68 15.29 12.77
C ASN A 265 29.30 15.08 12.13
N SER A 266 29.21 14.24 11.10
CA SER A 266 27.93 13.82 10.54
C SER A 266 27.31 12.71 11.40
N SER A 267 25.99 12.67 11.45
CA SER A 267 25.25 11.69 12.24
C SER A 267 24.01 11.18 11.54
N VAL A 268 23.63 9.94 11.86
CA VAL A 268 22.40 9.29 11.39
C VAL A 268 21.67 8.75 12.62
N GLN A 269 20.45 9.20 12.84
CA GLN A 269 19.61 8.74 13.94
C GLN A 269 18.57 7.74 13.42
N LEU A 270 18.44 6.63 14.15
CA LEU A 270 17.51 5.56 13.84
C LEU A 270 16.49 5.37 14.97
N ASP A 271 15.24 5.09 14.59
CA ASP A 271 14.17 4.60 15.46
C ASP A 271 13.81 3.18 14.99
N HIS A 272 13.86 2.18 15.89
CA HIS A 272 13.62 0.77 15.53
C HIS A 272 14.41 0.29 14.29
N ASN A 273 15.71 0.64 14.22
CA ASN A 273 16.62 0.35 13.09
C ASN A 273 16.25 1.00 11.74
N GLN A 274 15.38 2.02 11.72
CA GLN A 274 15.05 2.78 10.52
C GLN A 274 15.53 4.23 10.67
N VAL A 275 16.10 4.80 9.61
CA VAL A 275 16.59 6.18 9.61
C VAL A 275 15.43 7.16 9.77
N ILE A 276 15.47 8.00 10.81
CA ILE A 276 14.48 9.05 11.05
C ILE A 276 15.04 10.47 10.92
N SER A 277 16.34 10.64 11.12
CA SER A 277 17.03 11.93 11.07
C SER A 277 18.48 11.75 10.62
N TYR A 278 19.08 12.80 10.07
CA TYR A 278 20.51 12.86 9.78
C TYR A 278 21.05 14.30 9.82
N THR A 279 22.36 14.43 10.05
CA THR A 279 23.14 15.65 9.86
C THR A 279 24.37 15.34 9.02
N ASN A 280 24.61 16.10 7.96
CA ASN A 280 25.71 15.88 7.00
C ASN A 280 26.74 17.02 7.01
N PHE A 281 27.19 17.45 8.19
CA PHE A 281 28.08 18.61 8.31
C PHE A 281 29.47 18.40 7.68
N ASP A 282 29.96 17.15 7.64
CA ASP A 282 31.22 16.83 6.97
C ASP A 282 31.05 16.53 5.47
N ASN A 283 29.82 16.62 4.93
CA ASN A 283 29.49 16.24 3.55
C ASN A 283 29.94 14.82 3.15
N ASN A 284 30.00 13.90 4.13
CA ASN A 284 30.48 12.53 3.97
C ASN A 284 29.35 11.49 3.96
N LEU A 285 28.09 11.92 4.14
CA LEU A 285 26.93 11.03 4.06
C LEU A 285 26.48 10.82 2.61
N ARG A 286 26.39 9.55 2.19
CA ARG A 286 25.81 9.14 0.90
C ARG A 286 24.27 9.12 0.94
N ILE A 287 23.68 10.30 1.15
CA ILE A 287 22.23 10.49 1.18
C ILE A 287 21.65 10.73 -0.21
N SER A 288 20.42 10.27 -0.42
CA SER A 288 19.60 10.62 -1.58
C SER A 288 18.27 11.20 -1.13
N THR A 289 17.87 12.31 -1.76
CA THR A 289 16.53 12.88 -1.70
C THR A 289 15.83 12.82 -3.05
N GLN A 290 16.27 11.93 -3.94
CA GLN A 290 15.61 11.73 -5.23
C GLN A 290 14.16 11.31 -4.99
N LEU A 291 13.21 12.01 -5.59
CA LEU A 291 11.79 11.70 -5.45
C LEU A 291 11.40 10.49 -6.29
N LEU A 292 10.39 9.74 -5.86
CA LEU A 292 9.79 8.67 -6.65
C LEU A 292 9.18 9.22 -7.95
N PRO A 293 9.11 8.41 -9.04
CA PRO A 293 8.56 8.85 -10.32
C PRO A 293 7.16 9.44 -10.23
N VAL A 294 6.32 8.93 -9.32
CA VAL A 294 4.94 9.41 -9.12
C VAL A 294 4.88 10.91 -8.75
N HIS A 295 5.88 11.43 -8.03
CA HIS A 295 5.96 12.85 -7.67
C HIS A 295 6.71 13.70 -8.71
N GLN A 296 7.52 13.08 -9.57
CA GLN A 296 8.27 13.78 -10.64
C GLN A 296 7.38 14.16 -11.83
N GLN A 297 6.26 13.46 -12.03
CA GLN A 297 5.32 13.73 -13.11
C GLN A 297 4.51 15.01 -12.89
N GLN A 298 4.46 15.52 -11.66
CA GLN A 298 3.78 16.76 -11.32
C GLN A 298 4.72 17.95 -11.53
N PRO A 299 4.22 19.07 -12.09
CA PRO A 299 5.04 20.27 -12.25
C PRO A 299 5.62 20.69 -10.89
N ALA A 300 6.92 20.94 -10.86
CA ALA A 300 7.59 21.41 -9.66
C ALA A 300 7.13 22.85 -9.36
N PRO A 301 6.72 23.16 -8.12
CA PRO A 301 6.45 24.53 -7.73
C PRO A 301 7.74 25.35 -7.79
N GLU A 302 7.67 26.57 -8.32
CA GLU A 302 8.81 27.50 -8.32
C GLU A 302 9.15 27.96 -6.90
N TYR A 303 8.12 28.13 -6.06
CA TYR A 303 8.24 28.53 -4.66
C TYR A 303 7.33 27.68 -3.78
N TRP A 304 7.76 27.43 -2.54
CA TRP A 304 6.89 26.90 -1.49
C TRP A 304 6.39 28.02 -0.57
N SER A 305 5.34 27.75 0.20
CA SER A 305 4.74 28.71 1.15
C SER A 305 4.34 28.02 2.45
N MET A 306 3.80 28.79 3.41
CA MET A 306 3.23 28.22 4.64
C MET A 306 2.13 27.21 4.29
N GLY A 307 2.17 26.03 4.91
CA GLY A 307 1.25 24.94 4.60
C GLY A 307 1.66 24.05 3.40
N SER A 308 2.74 24.37 2.67
CA SER A 308 3.32 23.45 1.69
C SER A 308 3.77 22.14 2.36
N ASN A 309 3.75 21.03 1.62
CA ASN A 309 4.22 19.75 2.12
C ASN A 309 5.73 19.55 1.88
N ARG A 310 6.30 18.48 2.44
CA ARG A 310 7.73 18.13 2.30
C ARG A 310 8.18 18.02 0.84
N VAL A 311 7.37 17.38 0.00
CA VAL A 311 7.69 17.14 -1.40
C VAL A 311 7.74 18.45 -2.16
N ASP A 312 6.81 19.37 -1.90
CA ASP A 312 6.83 20.71 -2.50
C ASP A 312 8.09 21.49 -2.12
N VAL A 313 8.50 21.44 -0.85
CA VAL A 313 9.76 22.08 -0.40
C VAL A 313 10.96 21.45 -1.10
N LEU A 314 11.07 20.12 -1.14
CA LEU A 314 12.19 19.43 -1.80
C LEU A 314 12.24 19.73 -3.31
N ARG A 315 11.08 19.82 -3.97
CA ARG A 315 11.00 20.13 -5.42
C ARG A 315 11.37 21.57 -5.72
N ALA A 316 10.86 22.53 -4.95
CA ALA A 316 11.16 23.95 -5.15
C ALA A 316 12.63 24.27 -4.84
N GLN A 317 13.21 23.70 -3.78
CA GLN A 317 14.61 23.95 -3.42
C GLN A 317 15.61 23.29 -4.38
N ASN A 318 15.21 22.18 -5.00
CA ASN A 318 16.02 21.40 -5.94
C ASN A 318 17.43 21.06 -5.41
N THR A 319 17.60 21.00 -4.09
CA THR A 319 18.84 20.64 -3.40
C THR A 319 18.48 19.78 -2.19
N PRO A 320 19.30 18.77 -1.84
CA PRO A 320 19.09 17.99 -0.62
C PRO A 320 19.37 18.86 0.61
N PRO A 321 18.59 18.73 1.69
CA PRO A 321 18.93 19.38 2.95
C PRO A 321 20.22 18.81 3.53
N VAL A 322 21.00 19.66 4.19
CA VAL A 322 22.22 19.26 4.91
C VAL A 322 21.89 18.52 6.21
N ALA A 323 20.69 18.73 6.74
CA ALA A 323 20.16 17.96 7.84
C ALA A 323 18.65 17.83 7.75
N THR A 324 18.15 16.65 8.13
CA THR A 324 16.74 16.42 8.42
C THR A 324 16.64 15.98 9.88
N LEU A 325 15.90 16.74 10.68
CA LEU A 325 15.70 16.48 12.10
C LEU A 325 14.23 16.20 12.34
N ARG A 326 13.89 15.00 12.84
CA ARG A 326 12.52 14.61 13.13
C ARG A 326 12.34 14.31 14.61
N ASN A 327 11.33 14.92 15.21
CA ASN A 327 10.91 14.66 16.58
C ASN A 327 9.41 14.34 16.60
N ASP A 328 9.08 13.05 16.67
CA ASP A 328 7.68 12.63 16.72
C ASP A 328 6.97 13.00 18.03
N THR A 329 7.71 13.33 19.10
CA THR A 329 7.14 13.71 20.40
C THR A 329 6.63 15.16 20.39
N SER A 330 7.44 16.10 19.86
CA SER A 330 7.00 17.49 19.64
C SER A 330 6.27 17.69 18.30
N CYS A 331 6.28 16.66 17.46
CA CYS A 331 5.67 16.65 16.14
C CYS A 331 6.30 17.65 15.18
N GLU A 332 7.56 17.92 15.42
CA GLU A 332 8.35 18.83 14.64
C GLU A 332 9.24 18.03 13.72
N GLU A 333 9.42 18.58 12.53
CA GLU A 333 10.48 18.18 11.64
C GLU A 333 11.13 19.43 11.09
N THR A 334 12.43 19.36 10.79
CA THR A 334 13.17 20.49 10.27
C THR A 334 14.07 20.05 9.15
N PHE A 335 13.99 20.73 8.01
CA PHE A 335 14.96 20.62 6.93
C PHE A 335 15.90 21.81 7.02
N GLN A 336 17.20 21.55 7.08
CA GLN A 336 18.22 22.59 7.08
C GLN A 336 18.90 22.68 5.72
N PHE A 337 19.09 23.90 5.24
CA PHE A 337 19.77 24.25 4.00
C PHE A 337 20.84 25.30 4.36
N ALA A 338 22.09 24.86 4.57
CA ALA A 338 23.13 25.69 5.19
C ALA A 338 22.65 26.26 6.54
N ASN A 339 22.63 27.59 6.73
CA ASN A 339 22.16 28.22 7.97
C ASN A 339 20.66 28.57 7.94
N SER A 340 19.94 28.22 6.87
CA SER A 340 18.49 28.39 6.79
C SER A 340 17.78 27.10 7.18
N GLU A 341 16.58 27.21 7.73
CA GLU A 341 15.77 26.06 8.13
C GLU A 341 14.29 26.22 7.75
N VAL A 342 13.64 25.10 7.45
CA VAL A 342 12.20 25.01 7.21
C VAL A 342 11.63 24.05 8.25
N SER A 343 10.68 24.53 9.04
CA SER A 343 10.04 23.79 10.12
C SER A 343 8.69 23.23 9.68
N PHE A 344 8.44 21.97 9.98
CA PHE A 344 7.23 21.24 9.63
C PHE A 344 6.52 20.76 10.89
N ARG A 345 5.19 20.76 10.83
CA ARG A 345 4.33 20.08 11.81
C ARG A 345 3.31 19.25 11.06
N GLN A 346 3.21 17.97 11.40
CA GLN A 346 2.34 17.01 10.67
C GLN A 346 2.63 16.93 9.16
N GLY A 347 3.84 17.29 8.74
CA GLY A 347 4.25 17.29 7.34
C GLY A 347 3.99 18.56 6.55
N TYR A 348 3.46 19.60 7.19
CA TYR A 348 3.22 20.89 6.57
C TYR A 348 4.16 21.95 7.12
N VAL A 349 4.60 22.86 6.24
CA VAL A 349 5.42 24.00 6.64
C VAL A 349 4.67 24.88 7.64
N THR A 350 5.26 25.06 8.82
CA THR A 350 4.73 25.89 9.91
C THR A 350 5.63 27.06 10.27
N GLY A 351 6.84 27.11 9.73
CA GLY A 351 7.76 28.21 9.93
C GLY A 351 9.05 28.02 9.13
N TYR A 352 9.88 29.05 9.11
CA TYR A 352 11.19 29.01 8.48
C TYR A 352 12.11 30.08 9.10
N LYS A 353 13.42 29.90 8.93
CA LYS A 353 14.44 30.95 9.07
C LYS A 353 15.29 30.97 7.81
N ASN A 354 15.49 32.14 7.20
CA ASN A 354 16.16 32.27 5.91
C ASN A 354 17.47 33.07 6.04
N ASP A 355 18.30 32.71 7.02
CA ASP A 355 19.51 33.47 7.37
C ASP A 355 20.53 33.50 6.21
N SER A 356 20.53 32.48 5.35
CA SER A 356 21.40 32.40 4.17
C SER A 356 20.76 32.92 2.87
N GLN A 357 19.52 33.42 2.92
CA GLN A 357 18.76 33.90 1.75
C GLN A 357 18.69 32.90 0.58
N ASN A 358 18.70 31.61 0.89
CA ASN A 358 18.78 30.50 -0.08
C ASN A 358 17.46 29.73 -0.20
N LEU A 359 16.42 30.09 0.57
CA LEU A 359 15.14 29.39 0.52
C LEU A 359 14.26 29.89 -0.65
N GLN A 360 13.82 28.97 -1.52
CA GLN A 360 12.87 29.24 -2.61
C GLN A 360 11.42 29.33 -2.11
N MET A 361 11.11 30.41 -1.38
CA MET A 361 9.81 30.60 -0.75
C MET A 361 9.09 31.89 -1.18
N ARG A 362 7.76 31.92 -1.03
CA ARG A 362 6.90 33.07 -1.34
C ARG A 362 6.02 33.49 -0.17
#